data_AF-D5GDD0-F1
#
_entry.id   AF-D5GDD0-F1
#
_cell.length_a   1.000
_cell.length_b   1.000
_cell.length_c   1.000
_cell.angle_alpha   90.00
_cell.angle_beta   90.00
_cell.angle_gamma   90.00
#
_symmetry.space_group_name_H-M   'P 1'
#
loop_
_entity.id
_entity.type
_entity.pdbx_description
1 polymer ?
#
loop_
_entity_poly.entity_id
_entity_poly.type
_entity_poly.pdbx_seq_one_letter_code
_entity_poly.pdbx_strand_id
1 'polypeptide(L)'
;MTWIDRTNRRVADSSFGRYFRLEHSGHRKERKGSRFFTEIRAGLATLISLGQKHSEEYMLCVGIVQRDLVTATAAIAALTSFFMGLGANIPIACAPGMGLNAYFAYQVVGYHGSGPVPYRLAVTAVFVEGFIFVALSILGMRQWLARAIPASIKLATGAGIGLYLALIGLTYSAGIGAITGAVSTPLDLAGCKPEFRDEVTGVCEGYKLRNPTLWIGIFCGGIVTAFLMMYRVKGAIIAGIALVSIISWPRPTEVTYFPYNSEGNQSDVQQMEHVSPTNLWENSQHS
;
A
#
# COMPACT_ATOMS: atom_id res chain seq x y z
N MET A 1 17.96 -10.33 38.72
CA MET A 1 17.02 -9.61 37.84
C MET A 1 17.80 -8.76 36.87
N THR A 2 17.73 -9.08 35.58
CA THR A 2 18.45 -8.32 34.55
C THR A 2 17.85 -6.91 34.43
N TRP A 3 18.61 -5.94 33.93
CA TRP A 3 18.11 -4.57 33.69
C TRP A 3 16.86 -4.58 32.79
N ILE A 4 16.81 -5.50 31.83
CA ILE A 4 15.69 -5.73 30.92
C ILE A 4 14.41 -6.11 31.67
N ASP A 5 14.49 -6.98 32.68
CA ASP A 5 13.32 -7.38 33.49
C ASP A 5 12.76 -6.23 34.33
N ARG A 6 13.64 -5.38 34.88
CA ARG A 6 13.22 -4.19 35.64
C ARG A 6 12.49 -3.17 34.78
N THR A 7 12.98 -2.94 33.56
CA THR A 7 12.36 -2.00 32.62
C THR A 7 11.06 -2.55 32.06
N ASN A 8 11.00 -3.85 31.72
CA ASN A 8 9.76 -4.50 31.29
C ASN A 8 8.65 -4.41 32.36
N ARG A 9 8.96 -4.67 33.64
CA ARG A 9 7.97 -4.55 34.73
C ARG A 9 7.50 -3.13 34.96
N ARG A 10 8.41 -2.14 34.93
CA ARG A 10 8.03 -0.72 35.05
C ARG A 10 7.13 -0.25 33.90
N VAL A 11 7.35 -0.75 32.68
CA VAL A 11 6.50 -0.44 31.52
C VAL A 11 5.16 -1.19 31.61
N ALA A 12 5.14 -2.43 32.10
CA ALA A 12 3.91 -3.20 32.32
C ALA A 12 2.98 -2.57 33.38
N ASP A 13 3.53 -2.03 34.47
CA ASP A 13 2.78 -1.38 35.54
C ASP A 13 2.23 0.02 35.16
N SER A 14 2.68 0.57 34.03
CA SER A 14 2.22 1.88 33.54
C SER A 14 0.87 1.78 32.80
N SER A 15 0.21 2.92 32.62
CA SER A 15 -1.03 3.00 31.79
C SER A 15 -0.84 2.44 30.38
N PHE A 16 0.39 2.50 29.85
CA PHE A 16 0.78 1.93 28.57
C PHE A 16 0.71 0.40 28.59
N GLY A 17 1.25 -0.25 29.63
CA GLY A 17 1.18 -1.70 29.77
C GLY A 17 -0.25 -2.21 29.92
N ARG A 18 -1.12 -1.46 30.61
CA ARG A 18 -2.54 -1.80 30.77
C ARG A 18 -3.35 -1.62 29.49
N TYR A 19 -2.99 -0.66 28.64
CA TYR A 19 -3.60 -0.46 27.32
C TYR A 19 -3.19 -1.55 26.32
N PHE A 20 -1.89 -1.89 26.29
CA PHE A 20 -1.33 -2.92 25.40
C PHE A 20 -1.44 -4.35 25.94
N ARG A 21 -2.05 -4.55 27.13
CA ARG A 21 -2.28 -5.86 27.76
C ARG A 21 -0.98 -6.68 27.96
N LEU A 22 0.11 -5.98 28.28
CA LEU A 22 1.43 -6.56 28.50
C LEU A 22 1.42 -7.52 29.70
N GLU A 23 2.33 -8.49 29.68
CA GLU A 23 2.55 -9.43 30.78
C GLU A 23 2.85 -8.65 32.09
N HIS A 24 2.11 -8.94 33.17
CA HIS A 24 2.07 -8.28 34.48
C HIS A 24 1.39 -6.90 34.55
N SER A 25 0.59 -6.48 33.56
CA SER A 25 -0.10 -5.17 33.56
C SER A 25 -1.38 -5.11 34.43
N GLY A 26 -1.81 -6.24 34.99
CA GLY A 26 -2.99 -6.34 35.85
C GLY A 26 -4.32 -6.21 35.09
N HIS A 27 -4.30 -6.35 33.76
CA HIS A 27 -5.50 -6.28 32.92
C HIS A 27 -6.21 -7.64 32.87
N ARG A 28 -7.57 -7.65 32.92
CA ARG A 28 -8.38 -8.89 33.01
C ARG A 28 -8.21 -9.87 31.83
N LYS A 29 -7.59 -9.44 30.72
CA LYS A 29 -7.21 -10.26 29.55
C LYS A 29 -5.75 -10.02 29.20
N GLU A 30 -4.84 -10.45 30.07
CA GLU A 30 -3.39 -10.33 29.86
C GLU A 30 -2.87 -11.42 28.91
N ARG A 31 -1.97 -11.06 27.98
CA ARG A 31 -1.37 -12.00 27.04
C ARG A 31 -0.01 -12.47 27.57
N LYS A 32 0.08 -13.72 28.02
CA LYS A 32 1.31 -14.31 28.58
C LYS A 32 2.41 -14.31 27.50
N GLY A 33 3.57 -13.70 27.78
CA GLY A 33 4.72 -13.65 26.87
C GLY A 33 4.89 -12.35 26.05
N SER A 34 3.90 -11.44 26.06
CA SER A 34 4.01 -10.12 25.43
C SER A 34 4.77 -9.16 26.34
N ARG A 35 6.09 -9.11 26.15
CA ARG A 35 7.00 -8.14 26.81
C ARG A 35 7.45 -7.10 25.79
N PHE A 36 7.59 -5.86 26.22
CA PHE A 36 7.96 -4.72 25.36
C PHE A 36 9.19 -5.00 24.48
N PHE A 37 10.26 -5.56 25.06
CA PHE A 37 11.46 -5.91 24.28
C PHE A 37 11.30 -7.14 23.38
N THR A 38 10.37 -8.05 23.70
CA THR A 38 10.07 -9.22 22.86
C THR A 38 9.26 -8.80 21.63
N GLU A 39 8.32 -7.87 21.77
CA GLU A 39 7.56 -7.32 20.64
C GLU A 39 8.44 -6.46 19.73
N ILE A 40 9.34 -5.64 20.30
CA ILE A 40 10.33 -4.89 19.51
C ILE A 40 11.26 -5.84 18.75
N ARG A 41 11.70 -6.92 19.40
CA ARG A 41 12.58 -7.92 18.77
C ARG A 41 11.85 -8.77 17.72
N ALA A 42 10.56 -9.05 17.91
CA ALA A 42 9.72 -9.68 16.90
C ALA A 42 9.53 -8.77 15.69
N GLY A 43 9.27 -7.48 15.89
CA GLY A 43 9.24 -6.47 14.83
C GLY A 43 10.58 -6.28 14.12
N LEU A 44 11.69 -6.39 14.86
CA LEU A 44 13.03 -6.36 14.26
C LEU A 44 13.35 -7.66 13.48
N ALA A 45 12.84 -8.81 13.93
CA ALA A 45 13.04 -10.10 13.27
C ALA A 45 12.22 -10.23 11.97
N THR A 46 10.99 -9.73 11.95
CA THR A 46 10.19 -9.62 10.71
C THR A 46 10.83 -8.66 9.72
N LEU A 47 11.39 -7.54 10.21
CA LEU A 47 12.25 -6.66 9.40
C LEU A 47 13.45 -7.41 8.81
N ILE A 48 14.03 -8.38 9.53
CA ILE A 48 15.18 -9.19 9.07
C ILE A 48 14.82 -10.20 7.98
N SER A 49 13.63 -10.82 8.07
CA SER A 49 13.23 -11.92 7.19
C SER A 49 12.95 -11.53 5.73
N LEU A 50 12.70 -10.25 5.42
CA LEU A 50 12.45 -9.75 4.05
C LEU A 50 13.70 -9.72 3.12
N GLY A 51 14.81 -10.34 3.56
CA GLY A 51 16.11 -10.26 2.87
C GLY A 51 16.51 -11.45 2.02
N GLN A 52 15.66 -12.46 1.80
CA GLN A 52 16.03 -13.65 1.03
C GLN A 52 15.52 -13.57 -0.42
N LYS A 53 16.42 -13.88 -1.36
CA LYS A 53 16.18 -13.84 -2.81
C LYS A 53 15.64 -15.19 -3.30
N HIS A 54 14.56 -15.10 -4.09
CA HIS A 54 14.13 -15.99 -5.17
C HIS A 54 14.06 -17.51 -4.88
N SER A 55 13.03 -17.89 -4.13
CA SER A 55 12.41 -19.23 -4.15
C SER A 55 10.90 -19.05 -4.31
N GLU A 56 10.16 -20.10 -4.69
CA GLU A 56 8.69 -20.08 -4.78
C GLU A 56 8.04 -19.62 -3.46
N GLU A 57 8.69 -19.94 -2.33
CA GLU A 57 8.31 -19.49 -0.99
C GLU A 57 8.41 -17.95 -0.81
N TYR A 58 9.35 -17.29 -1.48
CA TYR A 58 9.48 -15.84 -1.45
C TYR A 58 8.25 -15.15 -2.05
N MET A 59 7.72 -15.66 -3.16
CA MET A 59 6.53 -15.09 -3.79
C MET A 59 5.27 -15.27 -2.94
N LEU A 60 5.13 -16.42 -2.27
CA LEU A 60 4.06 -16.63 -1.29
C LEU A 60 4.21 -15.70 -0.08
N CYS A 61 5.42 -15.52 0.44
CA CYS A 61 5.72 -14.59 1.53
C CYS A 61 5.39 -13.15 1.15
N VAL A 62 5.79 -12.70 -0.05
CA VAL A 62 5.45 -11.38 -0.58
C VAL A 62 3.93 -11.20 -0.66
N GLY A 63 3.19 -12.21 -1.12
CA GLY A 63 1.73 -12.16 -1.18
C GLY A 63 1.07 -12.03 0.21
N ILE A 64 1.59 -12.72 1.23
CA ILE A 64 1.11 -12.58 2.62
C ILE A 64 1.40 -11.16 3.13
N VAL A 65 2.63 -10.69 2.98
CA VAL A 65 3.06 -9.36 3.44
C VAL A 65 2.26 -8.26 2.76
N GLN A 66 1.94 -8.38 1.47
CA GLN A 66 1.10 -7.41 0.75
C GLN A 66 -0.28 -7.29 1.38
N ARG A 67 -0.91 -8.41 1.77
CA ARG A 67 -2.23 -8.40 2.40
C ARG A 67 -2.20 -7.80 3.80
N ASP A 68 -1.19 -8.14 4.59
CA ASP A 68 -0.99 -7.56 5.92
C ASP A 68 -0.80 -6.04 5.83
N LEU A 69 -0.04 -5.56 4.82
CA LEU A 69 0.15 -4.14 4.59
C LEU A 69 -1.15 -3.43 4.15
N VAL A 70 -1.94 -4.03 3.26
CA VAL A 70 -3.22 -3.44 2.81
C VAL A 70 -4.22 -3.37 3.97
N THR A 71 -4.37 -4.44 4.73
CA THR A 71 -5.29 -4.50 5.89
C THR A 71 -4.86 -3.55 7.00
N ALA A 72 -3.56 -3.50 7.35
CA ALA A 72 -3.03 -2.56 8.32
C ALA A 72 -3.24 -1.10 7.87
N THR A 73 -3.00 -0.80 6.59
CA THR A 73 -3.18 0.54 6.03
C THR A 73 -4.64 0.99 6.08
N ALA A 74 -5.57 0.10 5.70
CA ALA A 74 -7.00 0.37 5.78
C ALA A 74 -7.46 0.60 7.23
N ALA A 75 -6.98 -0.21 8.17
CA ALA A 75 -7.29 -0.06 9.60
C ALA A 75 -6.76 1.28 10.16
N ILE A 76 -5.53 1.67 9.82
CA ILE A 76 -4.94 2.94 10.27
C ILE A 76 -5.66 4.13 9.63
N ALA A 77 -6.02 4.07 8.35
CA ALA A 77 -6.78 5.12 7.68
C ALA A 77 -8.18 5.31 8.29
N ALA A 78 -8.87 4.21 8.60
CA ALA A 78 -10.16 4.23 9.28
C ALA A 78 -10.05 4.84 10.69
N LEU A 79 -9.06 4.39 11.46
CA LEU A 79 -8.80 4.89 12.81
C LEU A 79 -8.42 6.38 12.82
N THR A 80 -7.56 6.80 11.91
CA THR A 80 -7.11 8.20 11.78
C THR A 80 -8.27 9.10 11.36
N SER A 81 -9.07 8.67 10.39
CA SER A 81 -10.26 9.43 9.95
C SER A 81 -11.31 9.52 11.05
N PHE A 82 -11.48 8.47 11.86
CA PHE A 82 -12.36 8.46 13.01
C PHE A 82 -11.92 9.44 14.10
N PHE A 83 -10.62 9.43 14.45
CA PHE A 83 -10.07 10.40 15.41
C PHE A 83 -10.10 11.84 14.89
N MET A 84 -9.91 12.05 13.58
CA MET A 84 -10.03 13.38 12.97
C MET A 84 -11.48 13.88 13.00
N GLY A 85 -12.45 12.99 12.76
CA GLY A 85 -13.88 13.31 12.81
C GLY A 85 -14.36 13.63 14.23
N LEU A 86 -14.05 12.79 15.22
CA LEU A 86 -14.53 12.98 16.60
C LEU A 86 -13.71 13.98 17.41
N GLY A 87 -12.38 13.95 17.27
CA GLY A 87 -11.47 14.76 18.10
C GLY A 87 -11.26 16.17 17.56
N ALA A 88 -11.11 16.32 16.25
CA ALA A 88 -10.82 17.61 15.63
C ALA A 88 -12.07 18.29 15.05
N ASN A 89 -13.22 17.61 14.99
CA ASN A 89 -14.49 18.10 14.45
C ASN A 89 -14.35 18.69 13.03
N ILE A 90 -13.47 18.09 12.22
CA ILE A 90 -13.27 18.42 10.80
C ILE A 90 -13.48 17.14 9.98
N PRO A 91 -14.49 17.10 9.08
CA PRO A 91 -14.83 15.89 8.33
C PRO A 91 -13.88 15.69 7.15
N ILE A 92 -12.63 15.35 7.45
CA ILE A 92 -11.59 15.08 6.45
C ILE A 92 -11.20 13.62 6.55
N ALA A 93 -11.38 12.87 5.46
CA ALA A 93 -10.88 11.51 5.34
C ALA A 93 -9.35 11.55 5.18
N CYS A 94 -8.65 10.86 6.07
CA CYS A 94 -7.19 10.76 6.04
C CYS A 94 -6.82 9.38 5.49
N ALA A 95 -6.15 9.38 4.34
CA ALA A 95 -5.56 8.19 3.73
C ALA A 95 -4.07 8.46 3.45
N PRO A 96 -3.22 7.42 3.45
CA PRO A 96 -1.82 7.59 3.09
C PRO A 96 -1.68 8.02 1.62
N GLY A 97 -0.69 8.89 1.36
CA GLY A 97 -0.39 9.35 0.01
C GLY A 97 0.22 8.25 -0.85
N MET A 98 -0.54 7.68 -1.77
CA MET A 98 -0.07 6.63 -2.69
C MET A 98 1.14 7.06 -3.54
N GLY A 99 1.26 8.35 -3.87
CA GLY A 99 2.38 8.87 -4.66
C GLY A 99 3.73 8.84 -3.92
N LEU A 100 3.72 9.07 -2.61
CA LEU A 100 4.93 8.99 -1.78
C LEU A 100 5.40 7.55 -1.64
N ASN A 101 4.47 6.60 -1.55
CA ASN A 101 4.79 5.17 -1.50
C ASN A 101 5.48 4.71 -2.79
N ALA A 102 5.00 5.16 -3.95
CA ALA A 102 5.62 4.84 -5.22
C ALA A 102 7.01 5.49 -5.39
N TYR A 103 7.15 6.77 -4.99
CA TYR A 103 8.47 7.42 -4.97
C TYR A 103 9.45 6.67 -4.06
N PHE A 104 9.02 6.32 -2.85
CA PHE A 104 9.81 5.55 -1.90
C PHE A 104 10.26 4.20 -2.48
N ALA A 105 9.35 3.43 -3.07
CA ALA A 105 9.64 2.11 -3.61
C ALA A 105 10.54 2.16 -4.86
N TYR A 106 10.25 3.06 -5.80
CA TYR A 106 10.92 3.08 -7.10
C TYR A 106 12.16 3.98 -7.16
N GLN A 107 12.18 5.11 -6.43
CA GLN A 107 13.30 6.07 -6.48
C GLN A 107 14.28 5.91 -5.31
N VAL A 108 13.79 5.65 -4.10
CA VAL A 108 14.66 5.57 -2.91
C VAL A 108 15.23 4.17 -2.74
N VAL A 109 14.36 3.16 -2.69
CA VAL A 109 14.75 1.76 -2.45
C VAL A 109 15.07 1.00 -3.73
N GLY A 110 14.44 1.37 -4.85
CA GLY A 110 14.59 0.70 -6.14
C GLY A 110 13.91 -0.67 -6.20
N TYR A 111 13.77 -1.20 -7.41
CA TYR A 111 13.13 -2.50 -7.63
C TYR A 111 13.90 -3.61 -6.89
N HIS A 112 13.23 -4.32 -5.98
CA HIS A 112 13.84 -5.33 -5.10
C HIS A 112 15.08 -4.86 -4.31
N GLY A 113 15.15 -3.57 -3.94
CA GLY A 113 16.28 -3.06 -3.14
C GLY A 113 17.56 -2.82 -3.94
N SER A 114 17.47 -2.69 -5.26
CA SER A 114 18.59 -2.32 -6.16
C SER A 114 18.98 -0.84 -6.10
N GLY A 115 18.23 -0.03 -5.37
CA GLY A 115 18.42 1.41 -5.27
C GLY A 115 19.59 1.84 -4.37
N PRO A 116 19.83 3.16 -4.29
CA PRO A 116 20.96 3.72 -3.55
C PRO A 116 20.86 3.55 -2.03
N VAL A 117 19.67 3.32 -1.49
CA VAL A 117 19.44 3.19 -0.03
C VAL A 117 18.79 1.85 0.29
N PRO A 118 19.33 1.07 1.25
CA PRO A 118 18.73 -0.19 1.64
C PRO A 118 17.37 0.04 2.31
N TYR A 119 16.41 -0.84 2.01
CA TYR A 119 15.02 -0.77 2.49
C TYR A 119 14.90 -0.50 4.01
N ARG A 120 15.73 -1.18 4.82
CA ARG A 120 15.75 -1.01 6.28
C ARG A 120 16.01 0.44 6.69
N LEU A 121 17.02 1.06 6.08
CA LEU A 121 17.43 2.42 6.41
C LEU A 121 16.32 3.39 5.99
N ALA A 122 15.73 3.17 4.81
CA ALA A 122 14.63 3.98 4.31
C ALA A 122 13.39 3.93 5.24
N VAL A 123 12.98 2.75 5.73
CA VAL A 123 11.85 2.63 6.67
C VAL A 123 12.17 3.23 8.04
N THR A 124 13.41 3.08 8.53
CA THR A 124 13.80 3.73 9.79
C THR A 124 13.79 5.26 9.70
N ALA A 125 14.14 5.82 8.54
CA ALA A 125 14.07 7.26 8.31
C ALA A 125 12.62 7.77 8.36
N VAL A 126 11.68 7.07 7.72
CA VAL A 126 10.24 7.40 7.77
C VAL A 126 9.68 7.30 9.19
N PHE A 127 10.11 6.29 9.96
CA PHE A 127 9.71 6.16 11.36
C PHE A 127 10.19 7.35 12.21
N VAL A 128 11.45 7.77 12.04
CA VAL A 128 12.02 8.94 12.74
C VAL A 128 11.35 10.24 12.28
N GLU A 129 11.06 10.40 10.99
CA GLU A 129 10.31 11.52 10.44
C GLU A 129 8.95 11.68 11.15
N GLY A 130 8.25 10.57 11.39
CA GLY A 130 6.98 10.57 12.13
C GLY A 130 7.10 11.20 13.52
N PHE A 131 8.15 10.87 14.28
CA PHE A 131 8.39 11.50 15.60
C PHE A 131 8.73 12.98 15.48
N ILE A 132 9.53 13.36 14.48
CA ILE A 132 9.85 14.77 14.22
C ILE A 132 8.57 15.54 13.90
N PHE A 133 7.67 14.98 13.08
CA PHE A 133 6.42 15.60 12.71
C PHE A 133 5.46 15.77 13.91
N VAL A 134 5.40 14.78 14.80
CA VAL A 134 4.66 14.87 16.07
C VAL A 134 5.23 15.98 16.95
N ALA A 135 6.55 16.04 17.12
CA ALA A 135 7.19 17.09 17.90
C ALA A 135 6.90 18.49 17.34
N LEU A 136 7.03 18.67 16.02
CA LEU A 136 6.70 19.94 15.34
C LEU A 136 5.21 20.32 15.47
N SER A 137 4.32 19.32 15.48
CA SER A 137 2.88 19.54 15.65
C SER A 137 2.54 20.02 17.06
N ILE A 138 3.17 19.44 18.09
CA ILE A 138 3.01 19.86 19.49
C ILE A 138 3.56 21.28 19.70
N LEU A 139 4.66 21.62 19.05
CA LEU A 139 5.27 22.97 19.10
C LEU A 139 4.46 24.03 18.33
N GLY A 140 3.35 23.66 17.66
CA GLY A 140 2.48 24.60 16.94
C GLY A 140 3.08 25.16 15.64
N MET A 141 4.26 24.70 15.24
CA MET A 141 4.99 25.23 14.07
C MET A 141 4.36 24.84 12.72
N ARG A 142 3.39 23.91 12.72
CA ARG A 142 2.71 23.42 11.49
C ARG A 142 2.17 24.53 10.60
N GLN A 143 1.60 25.59 11.20
CA GLN A 143 0.99 26.68 10.44
C GLN A 143 2.05 27.61 9.85
N TRP A 144 3.17 27.80 10.57
CA TRP A 144 4.29 28.60 10.12
C TRP A 144 4.97 27.92 8.91
N LEU A 145 5.23 26.61 9.00
CA LEU A 145 5.79 25.83 7.91
C LEU A 145 4.92 25.88 6.65
N ALA A 146 3.59 25.72 6.82
CA ALA A 146 2.66 25.81 5.71
C ALA A 146 2.61 27.21 5.05
N ARG A 147 2.89 28.28 5.80
CA ARG A 147 2.96 29.65 5.26
C ARG A 147 4.30 29.97 4.61
N ALA A 148 5.38 29.31 5.03
CA ALA A 148 6.71 29.50 4.45
C ALA A 148 6.81 28.99 3.00
N ILE A 149 5.98 28.01 2.62
CA ILE A 149 5.98 27.44 1.26
C ILE A 149 5.17 28.35 0.31
N PRO A 150 5.77 28.87 -0.78
CA PRO A 150 5.07 29.70 -1.76
C PRO A 150 4.00 28.92 -2.52
N ALA A 151 2.95 29.63 -2.97
CA ALA A 151 1.81 29.02 -3.66
C ALA A 151 2.20 28.30 -4.96
N SER A 152 3.21 28.78 -5.67
CA SER A 152 3.73 28.15 -6.89
C SER A 152 4.27 26.75 -6.64
N ILE A 153 5.03 26.55 -5.57
CA ILE A 153 5.58 25.23 -5.19
C ILE A 153 4.43 24.29 -4.80
N LYS A 154 3.43 24.77 -4.06
CA LYS A 154 2.27 23.95 -3.66
C LYS A 154 1.50 23.41 -4.88
N LEU A 155 1.27 24.26 -5.88
CA LEU A 155 0.59 23.87 -7.12
C LEU A 155 1.46 22.94 -7.97
N ALA A 156 2.76 23.23 -8.10
CA ALA A 156 3.69 22.41 -8.86
C ALA A 156 3.84 21.00 -8.26
N THR A 157 3.93 20.88 -6.92
CA THR A 157 4.01 19.58 -6.25
C THR A 157 2.73 18.76 -6.46
N GLY A 158 1.55 19.39 -6.38
CA GLY A 158 0.29 18.72 -6.67
C GLY A 158 0.20 18.19 -8.11
N ALA A 159 0.57 19.03 -9.09
CA ALA A 159 0.60 18.63 -10.50
C ALA A 159 1.63 17.52 -10.77
N GLY A 160 2.82 17.60 -10.16
CA GLY A 160 3.88 16.61 -10.31
C GLY A 160 3.53 15.24 -9.74
N ILE A 161 2.95 15.19 -8.53
CA ILE A 161 2.48 13.93 -7.93
C ILE A 161 1.35 13.33 -8.77
N GLY A 162 0.44 14.15 -9.30
CA GLY A 162 -0.64 13.70 -10.19
C GLY A 162 -0.11 13.10 -11.50
N LEU A 163 0.84 13.78 -12.16
CA LEU A 163 1.45 13.30 -13.39
C LEU A 163 2.26 12.01 -13.15
N TYR A 164 2.97 11.92 -12.03
CA TYR A 164 3.71 10.72 -11.65
C TYR A 164 2.79 9.52 -11.41
N LEU A 165 1.68 9.72 -10.68
CA LEU A 165 0.66 8.68 -10.50
C LEU A 165 0.00 8.27 -11.82
N ALA A 166 -0.24 9.22 -12.72
CA ALA A 166 -0.77 8.92 -14.05
C ALA A 166 0.21 8.04 -14.86
N LEU A 167 1.51 8.33 -14.82
CA LEU A 167 2.53 7.51 -15.49
C LEU A 167 2.58 6.08 -14.94
N ILE A 168 2.51 5.91 -13.61
CA ILE A 168 2.45 4.57 -13.00
C ILE A 168 1.18 3.84 -13.44
N GLY A 169 0.03 4.52 -13.47
CA GLY A 169 -1.24 3.95 -13.92
C GLY A 169 -1.29 3.58 -15.40
N LEU A 170 -0.42 4.16 -16.23
CA LEU A 170 -0.26 3.76 -17.63
C LEU A 170 0.74 2.60 -17.80
N THR A 171 1.58 2.34 -16.80
CA THR A 171 2.60 1.27 -16.84
C THR A 171 1.99 -0.11 -16.63
N TYR A 172 2.63 -1.15 -17.16
CA TYR A 172 2.14 -2.54 -17.09
C TYR A 172 2.16 -3.16 -15.67
N SER A 173 3.05 -2.71 -14.78
CA SER A 173 3.24 -3.34 -13.46
C SER A 173 2.12 -3.05 -12.46
N ALA A 174 1.34 -2.00 -12.67
CA ALA A 174 0.33 -1.54 -11.71
C ALA A 174 -0.93 -0.96 -12.38
N GLY A 175 -0.98 -0.93 -13.72
CA GLY A 175 -1.95 -0.13 -14.47
C GLY A 175 -2.35 -0.74 -15.81
N ILE A 176 -2.85 0.12 -16.70
CA ILE A 176 -3.55 -0.25 -17.94
C ILE A 176 -2.58 -0.79 -19.02
N GLY A 177 -1.26 -0.68 -18.79
CA GLY A 177 -0.23 -1.24 -19.69
C GLY A 177 -0.14 -0.53 -21.05
N ALA A 178 -0.45 0.76 -21.09
CA ALA A 178 -0.36 1.61 -22.27
C ALA A 178 1.07 2.07 -22.59
N ILE A 179 1.94 2.12 -21.58
CA ILE A 179 3.37 2.45 -21.73
C ILE A 179 4.24 1.37 -21.11
N THR A 180 5.35 1.06 -21.77
CA THR A 180 6.45 0.25 -21.22
C THR A 180 7.78 0.97 -21.44
N GLY A 181 8.80 0.57 -20.67
CA GLY A 181 10.17 1.00 -20.94
C GLY A 181 10.71 0.30 -22.18
N ALA A 182 11.47 1.02 -23.00
CA ALA A 182 12.22 0.44 -24.11
C ALA A 182 13.72 0.63 -23.89
N VAL A 183 14.53 -0.18 -24.59
CA VAL A 183 16.00 -0.10 -24.53
C VAL A 183 16.56 1.20 -25.10
N SER A 184 15.85 1.82 -26.07
CA SER A 184 16.32 3.00 -26.80
C SER A 184 15.60 4.29 -26.43
N THR A 185 14.39 4.20 -25.87
CA THR A 185 13.61 5.34 -25.40
C THR A 185 13.11 5.08 -23.98
N PRO A 186 13.07 6.09 -23.11
CA PRO A 186 12.60 5.92 -21.74
C PRO A 186 11.11 5.49 -21.67
N LEU A 187 10.35 5.69 -22.75
CA LEU A 187 8.95 5.29 -22.90
C LEU A 187 8.68 4.82 -24.34
N ASP A 188 7.95 3.72 -24.52
CA ASP A 188 7.37 3.27 -25.79
C ASP A 188 5.88 2.90 -25.62
N LEU A 189 5.11 2.97 -26.70
CA LEU A 189 3.71 2.57 -26.73
C LEU A 189 3.60 1.04 -26.59
N ALA A 190 2.80 0.62 -25.62
CA ALA A 190 2.56 -0.79 -25.29
C ALA A 190 1.10 -1.21 -25.55
N GLY A 191 0.63 -2.25 -24.88
CA GLY A 191 -0.70 -2.82 -25.09
C GLY A 191 -0.71 -4.10 -25.92
N CYS A 192 0.37 -4.87 -25.91
CA CYS A 192 0.36 -6.26 -26.39
C CYS A 192 -0.28 -7.19 -25.35
N LYS A 193 -0.71 -8.40 -25.77
CA LYS A 193 -1.03 -9.50 -24.84
C LYS A 193 0.26 -9.90 -24.09
N PRO A 194 0.17 -10.37 -22.84
CA PRO A 194 1.35 -10.72 -22.03
C PRO A 194 2.27 -11.74 -22.71
N GLU A 195 1.74 -12.56 -23.61
CA GLU A 195 2.48 -13.56 -24.41
C GLU A 195 3.47 -12.96 -25.41
N PHE A 196 3.26 -11.73 -25.89
CA PHE A 196 4.10 -11.07 -26.90
C PHE A 196 5.02 -10.00 -26.30
N ARG A 197 5.21 -10.05 -24.99
CA ARG A 197 6.08 -9.14 -24.25
C ARG A 197 7.38 -9.85 -23.95
N ASP A 198 8.49 -9.19 -24.27
CA ASP A 198 9.79 -9.63 -23.78
C ASP A 198 9.88 -9.32 -22.27
N GLU A 199 10.10 -10.36 -21.46
CA GLU A 199 10.21 -10.26 -20.00
C GLU A 199 11.42 -9.43 -19.56
N VAL A 200 12.48 -9.41 -20.37
CA VAL A 200 13.76 -8.79 -20.01
C VAL A 200 13.78 -7.32 -20.43
N THR A 201 13.35 -7.01 -21.64
CA THR A 201 13.38 -5.64 -22.17
C THR A 201 12.07 -4.87 -21.97
N GLY A 202 10.96 -5.57 -21.71
CA GLY A 202 9.65 -4.95 -21.51
C GLY A 202 9.01 -4.38 -22.79
N VAL A 203 9.63 -4.60 -23.96
CA VAL A 203 9.11 -4.13 -25.24
C VAL A 203 8.07 -5.11 -25.79
N CYS A 204 7.08 -4.56 -26.50
CA CYS A 204 6.14 -5.35 -27.28
C CYS A 204 6.74 -5.58 -28.68
N GLU A 205 7.13 -6.82 -29.00
CA GLU A 205 7.72 -7.16 -30.31
C GLU A 205 6.70 -7.06 -31.46
N GLY A 206 5.40 -7.15 -31.16
CA GLY A 206 4.31 -7.01 -32.13
C GLY A 206 2.95 -6.73 -31.48
N TYR A 207 1.93 -6.44 -32.31
CA TYR A 207 0.53 -6.21 -31.89
C TYR A 207 0.34 -5.15 -30.77
N LYS A 208 0.94 -3.97 -30.96
CA LYS A 208 0.73 -2.81 -30.07
C LYS A 208 -0.77 -2.43 -30.02
N LEU A 209 -1.25 -1.99 -28.85
CA LEU A 209 -2.65 -1.56 -28.60
C LEU A 209 -3.74 -2.63 -28.84
N ARG A 210 -3.41 -3.93 -28.80
CA ARG A 210 -4.38 -5.04 -28.98
C ARG A 210 -4.96 -5.57 -27.66
N ASN A 211 -4.43 -5.13 -26.52
CA ASN A 211 -4.84 -5.62 -25.21
C ASN A 211 -6.26 -5.11 -24.85
N PRO A 212 -7.22 -5.99 -24.55
CA PRO A 212 -8.60 -5.59 -24.30
C PRO A 212 -8.77 -4.86 -22.95
N THR A 213 -7.91 -5.14 -21.96
CA THR A 213 -7.84 -4.40 -20.67
C THR A 213 -7.46 -2.95 -20.88
N LEU A 214 -6.61 -2.67 -21.88
CA LEU A 214 -6.21 -1.31 -22.23
C LEU A 214 -7.38 -0.47 -22.71
N TRP A 215 -8.18 -1.02 -23.61
CA TRP A 215 -9.33 -0.33 -24.19
C TRP A 215 -10.44 -0.10 -23.19
N ILE A 216 -10.68 -1.04 -22.27
CA ILE A 216 -11.65 -0.83 -21.18
C ILE A 216 -11.17 0.26 -20.22
N GLY A 217 -9.88 0.28 -19.87
CA GLY A 217 -9.31 1.36 -19.05
C GLY A 217 -9.48 2.74 -19.71
N ILE A 218 -9.24 2.86 -21.02
CA ILE A 218 -9.34 4.13 -21.74
C ILE A 218 -10.80 4.55 -21.96
N PHE A 219 -11.65 3.67 -22.51
CA PHE A 219 -13.02 4.02 -22.85
C PHE A 219 -13.94 4.06 -21.62
N CYS A 220 -13.98 2.98 -20.85
CA CYS A 220 -14.87 2.84 -19.70
C CYS A 220 -14.34 3.57 -18.45
N GLY A 221 -13.02 3.60 -18.26
CA GLY A 221 -12.39 4.34 -17.16
C GLY A 221 -12.21 5.81 -17.49
N GLY A 222 -11.42 6.14 -18.52
CA GLY A 222 -11.03 7.52 -18.85
C GLY A 222 -12.15 8.35 -19.50
N ILE A 223 -12.63 7.93 -20.66
CA ILE A 223 -13.56 8.73 -21.48
C ILE A 223 -14.91 8.90 -20.78
N VAL A 224 -15.46 7.83 -20.19
CA VAL A 224 -16.71 7.90 -19.43
C VAL A 224 -16.55 8.80 -18.21
N THR A 225 -15.47 8.69 -17.42
CA THR A 225 -15.28 9.61 -16.27
C THR A 225 -15.12 11.06 -16.70
N ALA A 226 -14.37 11.32 -17.78
CA ALA A 226 -14.22 12.66 -18.33
C ALA A 226 -15.55 13.24 -18.82
N PHE A 227 -16.38 12.41 -19.46
CA PHE A 227 -17.72 12.79 -19.91
C PHE A 227 -18.63 13.09 -18.71
N LEU A 228 -18.70 12.22 -17.70
CA LEU A 228 -19.49 12.45 -16.48
C LEU A 228 -19.01 13.70 -15.70
N MET A 229 -17.70 13.98 -15.74
CA MET A 229 -17.12 15.18 -15.15
C MET A 229 -17.52 16.44 -15.92
N MET A 230 -17.58 16.38 -17.26
CA MET A 230 -18.07 17.48 -18.11
C MET A 230 -19.53 17.83 -17.80
N TYR A 231 -20.38 16.83 -17.55
CA TYR A 231 -21.77 17.02 -17.12
C TYR A 231 -21.95 17.39 -15.64
N ARG A 232 -20.84 17.60 -14.90
CA ARG A 232 -20.81 17.94 -13.46
C ARG A 232 -21.67 17.01 -12.59
N VAL A 233 -21.70 15.72 -12.91
CA VAL A 233 -22.40 14.73 -12.10
C VAL A 233 -21.67 14.53 -10.78
N LYS A 234 -22.39 14.63 -9.66
CA LYS A 234 -21.83 14.37 -8.33
C LYS A 234 -21.41 12.90 -8.25
N GLY A 235 -20.11 12.64 -8.03
CA GLY A 235 -19.57 11.29 -7.94
C GLY A 235 -19.10 10.68 -9.27
N ALA A 236 -18.89 11.50 -10.32
CA ALA A 236 -18.40 11.06 -11.64
C ALA A 236 -17.20 10.10 -11.58
N ILE A 237 -16.24 10.35 -10.68
CA ILE A 237 -15.05 9.52 -10.50
C ILE A 237 -15.42 8.13 -9.96
N ILE A 238 -16.28 8.08 -8.93
CA ILE A 238 -16.71 6.81 -8.31
C ILE A 238 -17.51 5.98 -9.30
N ALA A 239 -18.40 6.62 -10.07
CA ALA A 239 -19.21 5.94 -11.07
C ALA A 239 -18.36 5.26 -12.15
N GLY A 240 -17.29 5.90 -12.63
CA GLY A 240 -16.39 5.29 -13.60
C GLY A 240 -15.56 4.14 -13.03
N ILE A 241 -15.06 4.27 -11.79
CA ILE A 241 -14.36 3.18 -11.11
C ILE A 241 -15.31 1.99 -10.92
N ALA A 242 -16.53 2.23 -10.44
CA ALA A 242 -17.52 1.18 -10.25
C ALA A 242 -17.87 0.47 -11.56
N LEU A 243 -18.02 1.22 -12.66
CA LEU A 243 -18.29 0.67 -13.98
C LEU A 243 -17.16 -0.26 -14.45
N VAL A 244 -15.90 0.19 -14.35
CA VAL A 244 -14.74 -0.64 -14.72
C VAL A 244 -14.65 -1.89 -13.83
N SER A 245 -14.89 -1.77 -12.53
CA SER A 245 -14.90 -2.90 -11.60
C SER A 245 -15.97 -3.92 -11.92
N ILE A 246 -17.20 -3.48 -12.25
CA ILE A 246 -18.31 -4.36 -12.63
C ILE A 246 -18.01 -5.10 -13.93
N ILE A 247 -17.40 -4.43 -14.92
CA ILE A 247 -17.02 -5.03 -16.20
C ILE A 247 -15.85 -6.02 -16.04
N SER A 248 -14.97 -5.81 -15.05
CA SER A 248 -13.79 -6.67 -14.83
C SER A 248 -14.10 -7.94 -14.02
N TRP A 249 -15.27 -8.00 -13.39
CA TRP A 249 -15.72 -9.13 -12.55
C TRP A 249 -16.10 -10.42 -13.31
N PRO A 250 -16.74 -10.39 -14.49
CA PRO A 250 -17.25 -11.60 -15.15
C PRO A 250 -16.12 -12.47 -15.71
N ARG A 251 -15.81 -13.56 -14.98
CA ARG A 251 -14.82 -14.62 -15.24
C ARG A 251 -14.62 -15.11 -16.69
N PRO A 252 -15.64 -15.19 -17.58
CA PRO A 252 -15.43 -15.72 -18.94
C PRO A 252 -14.85 -14.73 -19.96
N THR A 253 -14.51 -13.49 -19.58
CA THR A 253 -14.00 -12.48 -20.53
C THR A 253 -12.47 -12.41 -20.55
N GLU A 254 -11.87 -12.07 -21.70
CA GLU A 254 -10.41 -11.88 -21.87
C GLU A 254 -9.82 -10.72 -21.05
N VAL A 255 -10.63 -10.07 -20.22
CA VAL A 255 -10.33 -8.81 -19.50
C VAL A 255 -10.39 -8.99 -17.99
N THR A 256 -10.69 -10.21 -17.53
CA THR A 256 -10.87 -10.45 -16.10
C THR A 256 -9.55 -10.41 -15.37
N TYR A 257 -9.60 -9.85 -14.17
CA TYR A 257 -8.51 -9.98 -13.20
C TYR A 257 -8.47 -11.38 -12.57
N PHE A 258 -9.51 -12.20 -12.77
CA PHE A 258 -9.67 -13.55 -12.24
C PHE A 258 -9.88 -14.59 -13.36
N PRO A 259 -8.87 -14.87 -14.19
CA PRO A 259 -8.97 -15.93 -15.19
C PRO A 259 -9.05 -17.32 -14.52
N TYR A 260 -9.55 -18.34 -15.23
CA TYR A 260 -9.53 -19.74 -14.78
C TYR A 260 -8.12 -20.36 -14.89
N ASN A 261 -7.13 -19.74 -14.26
CA ASN A 261 -5.76 -20.24 -14.13
C ASN A 261 -5.37 -20.32 -12.64
N SER A 262 -4.24 -20.96 -12.34
CA SER A 262 -3.74 -21.12 -10.96
C SER A 262 -3.54 -19.79 -10.23
N GLU A 263 -3.21 -18.71 -10.95
CA GLU A 263 -3.07 -17.35 -10.42
C GLU A 263 -4.43 -16.72 -10.05
N GLY A 264 -5.45 -16.88 -10.91
CA GLY A 264 -6.80 -16.38 -10.67
C GLY A 264 -7.55 -17.16 -9.58
N ASN A 265 -7.23 -18.44 -9.39
CA ASN A 265 -7.75 -19.23 -8.26
C ASN A 265 -7.02 -18.88 -6.94
N GLN A 266 -5.74 -18.52 -6.97
CA GLN A 266 -5.07 -17.99 -5.79
C GLN A 266 -5.75 -16.68 -5.38
N SER A 267 -5.85 -15.66 -6.24
CA SER A 267 -6.50 -14.39 -5.87
C SER A 267 -7.95 -14.51 -5.37
N ASP A 268 -8.70 -15.53 -5.81
CA ASP A 268 -10.09 -15.82 -5.39
C ASP A 268 -10.18 -16.53 -4.02
N VAL A 269 -9.33 -17.55 -3.77
CA VAL A 269 -9.21 -18.21 -2.45
C VAL A 269 -8.76 -17.21 -1.38
N GLN A 270 -7.90 -16.26 -1.75
CA GLN A 270 -7.40 -15.20 -0.88
C GLN A 270 -8.48 -14.22 -0.40
N GLN A 271 -9.61 -14.07 -1.11
CA GLN A 271 -10.77 -13.29 -0.66
C GLN A 271 -11.79 -14.14 0.13
N MET A 272 -11.95 -15.43 -0.20
CA MET A 272 -12.87 -16.33 0.53
C MET A 272 -12.38 -16.72 1.93
N GLU A 273 -11.07 -16.72 2.18
CA GLU A 273 -10.50 -17.01 3.51
C GLU A 273 -10.83 -15.92 4.56
N HIS A 274 -11.25 -14.73 4.12
CA HIS A 274 -11.81 -13.67 4.97
C HIS A 274 -13.32 -13.78 5.19
N VAL A 275 -14.02 -14.71 4.52
CA VAL A 275 -15.47 -14.94 4.70
C VAL A 275 -15.76 -16.20 5.53
N SER A 276 -14.80 -17.11 5.69
CA SER A 276 -14.96 -18.30 6.54
C SER A 276 -14.66 -18.00 8.02
N PRO A 277 -15.64 -18.07 8.94
CA PRO A 277 -15.45 -17.84 10.38
C PRO A 277 -14.59 -18.92 11.10
N THR A 278 -14.06 -19.90 10.37
CA THR A 278 -13.31 -21.05 10.91
C THR A 278 -11.84 -20.73 11.22
N ASN A 279 -11.22 -19.75 10.54
CA ASN A 279 -9.77 -19.50 10.66
C ASN A 279 -9.40 -18.67 11.90
N LEU A 280 -10.39 -18.11 12.60
CA LEU A 280 -10.21 -17.41 13.87
C LEU A 280 -9.86 -18.36 15.03
N TRP A 281 -10.10 -19.66 14.89
CA TRP A 281 -9.90 -20.65 15.94
C TRP A 281 -8.64 -21.49 15.76
N GLU A 282 -8.21 -21.76 14.51
CA GLU A 282 -7.02 -22.58 14.22
C GLU A 282 -5.71 -21.86 14.59
N ASN A 283 -5.62 -20.54 14.32
CA ASN A 283 -4.46 -19.72 14.72
C ASN A 283 -4.39 -19.41 16.22
N SER A 284 -5.34 -19.91 17.03
CA SER A 284 -5.29 -19.82 18.49
C SER A 284 -4.62 -21.02 19.17
N GLN A 285 -4.29 -22.09 18.42
CA GLN A 285 -3.64 -23.28 18.97
C GLN A 285 -2.13 -23.36 18.69
N HIS A 286 -1.60 -22.48 17.85
CA HIS A 286 -0.16 -22.36 17.60
C HIS A 286 0.31 -20.90 17.71
N SER A 287 0.25 -20.30 18.91
CA SER A 287 1.11 -19.19 19.40
C SER A 287 0.77 -18.81 20.84
#